data_AF-A0A8J3WCZ2-F1
#
_entry.id   AF-A0A8J3WCZ2-F1
#
_cell.length_a   1.000
_cell.length_b   1.000
_cell.length_c   1.000
_cell.angle_alpha   90.00
_cell.angle_beta   90.00
_cell.angle_gamma   90.00
#
_symmetry.space_group_name_H-M   'P 1'
#
loop_
_entity.id
_entity.type
_entity.pdbx_description
1 polymer ?
#
loop_
_entity_poly.entity_id
_entity_poly.type
_entity_poly.pdbx_seq_one_letter_code
_entity_poly.pdbx_strand_id
1 'polypeptide(L)'
;MTKDKTQARREHLAKMRAQQKAKERRTTLIMWGVGGTVILLIVGLVGFYLVRQSKLTSLDAVVSAKYPGSLHVPTKVTYKETPPMGGEHHEVWQNCGIYDAPINNENAVHSMEHGAVWITYQPGLPKEQVDTLKEFASSDYMLLSPYPGLPSKVVVSSWNKQLRLDGADDPRLPKFIQKFKQGPETPELGASCTSDLTTTTAENPIPEASPTPTGSPAPSGSPTTEPEASPSPTS
;
A
#
# COMPACT_ATOMS: atom_id res chain seq x y z
N MET A 1 4.45 92.78 -17.23
CA MET A 1 4.70 91.96 -16.02
C MET A 1 3.85 90.69 -15.89
N THR A 2 2.73 90.52 -16.63
CA THR A 2 1.83 89.36 -16.50
C THR A 2 2.31 88.08 -17.21
N LYS A 3 3.03 88.20 -18.35
CA LYS A 3 3.64 87.07 -19.09
C LYS A 3 4.68 86.30 -18.27
N ASP A 4 5.47 87.02 -17.48
CA ASP A 4 6.56 86.46 -16.69
C ASP A 4 6.04 85.58 -15.53
N LYS A 5 5.01 86.06 -14.82
CA LYS A 5 4.31 85.29 -13.78
C LYS A 5 3.63 84.02 -14.33
N THR A 6 3.15 84.05 -15.58
CA THR A 6 2.51 82.87 -16.20
C THR A 6 3.51 81.82 -16.65
N GLN A 7 4.70 82.23 -17.09
CA GLN A 7 5.78 81.32 -17.48
C GLN A 7 6.38 80.60 -16.25
N ALA A 8 6.70 81.34 -15.19
CA ALA A 8 7.21 80.75 -13.94
C ALA A 8 6.22 79.73 -13.32
N ARG A 9 4.91 80.01 -13.39
CA ARG A 9 3.86 79.09 -12.92
C ARG A 9 3.79 77.81 -13.75
N ARG A 10 4.01 77.88 -15.07
CA ARG A 10 4.04 76.71 -15.96
C ARG A 10 5.27 75.84 -15.71
N GLU A 11 6.44 76.43 -15.52
CA GLU A 11 7.68 75.70 -15.20
C GLU A 11 7.59 75.00 -13.84
N HIS A 12 7.04 75.68 -12.84
CA HIS A 12 6.82 75.08 -11.52
C HIS A 12 5.85 73.88 -11.60
N LEU A 13 4.73 74.01 -12.32
CA LEU A 13 3.80 72.91 -12.55
C LEU A 13 4.44 71.75 -13.33
N ALA A 14 5.31 72.05 -14.31
CA ALA A 14 6.05 71.04 -15.05
C ALA A 14 7.04 70.27 -14.16
N LYS A 15 7.79 70.97 -13.30
CA LYS A 15 8.68 70.34 -12.29
C LYS A 15 7.89 69.45 -11.32
N MET A 16 6.77 69.93 -10.78
CA MET A 16 5.92 69.16 -9.87
C MET A 16 5.37 67.89 -10.54
N ARG A 17 4.88 67.99 -11.78
CA ARG A 17 4.41 66.83 -12.56
C ARG A 17 5.53 65.84 -12.89
N ALA A 18 6.73 66.33 -13.21
CA ALA A 18 7.89 65.47 -13.46
C ALA A 18 8.31 64.70 -12.20
N GLN A 19 8.32 65.37 -11.03
CA GLN A 19 8.59 64.74 -9.74
C GLN A 19 7.51 63.71 -9.36
N GLN A 20 6.23 64.00 -9.60
CA GLN A 20 5.14 63.05 -9.37
C GLN A 20 5.27 61.81 -10.26
N LYS A 21 5.47 61.98 -11.57
CA LYS A 21 5.68 60.86 -12.50
C LYS A 21 6.89 60.00 -12.12
N ALA A 22 7.98 60.60 -11.65
CA ALA A 22 9.15 59.86 -11.19
C ALA A 22 8.87 59.05 -9.92
N LYS A 23 8.12 59.63 -8.96
CA LYS A 23 7.67 58.92 -7.75
C LYS A 23 6.73 57.76 -8.10
N GLU A 24 5.73 57.98 -8.96
CA GLU A 24 4.78 56.95 -9.41
C GLU A 24 5.47 55.79 -10.11
N ARG A 25 6.43 56.07 -11.00
CA ARG A 25 7.24 55.01 -11.65
C ARG A 25 8.03 54.22 -10.62
N ARG A 26 8.64 54.88 -9.64
CA ARG A 26 9.40 54.22 -8.57
C ARG A 26 8.50 53.37 -7.68
N THR A 27 7.35 53.87 -7.22
CA THR A 27 6.41 53.08 -6.41
C THR A 27 5.80 51.93 -7.20
N THR A 28 5.47 52.14 -8.47
CA THR A 28 4.98 51.07 -9.36
C THR A 28 6.04 49.98 -9.49
N LEU A 29 7.29 50.33 -9.79
CA LEU A 29 8.39 49.37 -9.88
C LEU A 29 8.63 48.61 -8.57
N ILE A 30 8.57 49.31 -7.42
CA ILE A 30 8.69 48.66 -6.10
C ILE A 30 7.53 47.70 -5.86
N MET A 31 6.29 48.09 -6.15
CA MET A 31 5.13 47.20 -5.99
C MET A 31 5.23 45.95 -6.87
N TRP A 32 5.61 46.10 -8.15
CA TRP A 32 5.81 44.95 -9.04
C TRP A 32 6.99 44.09 -8.59
N GLY A 33 8.09 44.69 -8.12
CA GLY A 33 9.24 43.96 -7.60
C GLY A 33 8.91 43.18 -6.32
N VAL A 34 8.21 43.80 -5.37
CA VAL A 34 7.73 43.16 -4.14
C VAL A 34 6.73 42.07 -4.47
N GLY A 35 5.73 42.36 -5.31
CA GLY A 35 4.73 41.38 -5.75
C GLY A 35 5.36 40.18 -6.44
N GLY A 36 6.27 40.41 -7.38
CA GLY A 36 7.02 39.34 -8.06
C GLY A 36 7.87 38.51 -7.09
N THR A 37 8.53 39.16 -6.13
CA THR A 37 9.33 38.47 -5.10
C THR A 37 8.45 37.60 -4.20
N VAL A 38 7.32 38.12 -3.73
CA VAL A 38 6.36 37.36 -2.90
C VAL A 38 5.83 36.15 -3.67
N ILE A 39 5.47 36.31 -4.94
CA ILE A 39 5.01 35.20 -5.78
C ILE A 39 6.11 34.14 -5.92
N LEU A 40 7.35 34.53 -6.22
CA LEU A 40 8.48 33.60 -6.33
C LEU A 40 8.74 32.85 -5.02
N LEU A 41 8.66 33.53 -3.87
CA LEU A 41 8.80 32.90 -2.56
C LEU A 41 7.69 31.87 -2.29
N ILE A 42 6.43 32.22 -2.59
CA ILE A 42 5.30 31.30 -2.42
C ILE A 42 5.48 30.08 -3.33
N VAL A 43 5.80 30.27 -4.61
CA VAL A 43 6.03 29.17 -5.55
C VAL A 43 7.20 28.30 -5.09
N GLY A 44 8.29 28.90 -4.60
CA GLY A 44 9.43 28.17 -4.06
C GLY A 44 9.08 27.35 -2.81
N LEU A 45 8.34 27.93 -1.86
CA LEU A 45 7.90 27.24 -0.64
C LEU A 45 6.93 26.10 -0.94
N VAL A 46 5.95 26.33 -1.81
CA VAL A 46 5.00 25.29 -2.24
C VAL A 46 5.73 24.18 -2.99
N GLY A 47 6.61 24.52 -3.93
CA GLY A 47 7.42 23.54 -4.67
C GLY A 47 8.29 22.71 -3.73
N PHE A 48 8.98 23.34 -2.78
CA PHE A 48 9.77 22.64 -1.77
C PHE A 48 8.92 21.73 -0.90
N TYR A 49 7.76 22.20 -0.43
CA TYR A 49 6.83 21.41 0.38
C TYR A 49 6.35 20.17 -0.37
N LEU A 50 5.92 20.31 -1.62
CA LEU A 50 5.46 19.20 -2.45
C LEU A 50 6.56 18.17 -2.72
N VAL A 51 7.79 18.61 -3.01
CA VAL A 51 8.94 17.71 -3.21
C VAL A 51 9.33 16.99 -1.92
N ARG A 52 9.28 17.68 -0.78
CA ARG A 52 9.54 17.06 0.52
C ARG A 52 8.47 16.02 0.85
N GLN A 53 7.20 16.36 0.64
CA GLN A 53 6.09 15.45 0.91
C GLN A 53 6.17 14.21 0.02
N SER A 54 6.43 14.36 -1.29
CA SER A 54 6.53 13.23 -2.20
C SER A 54 7.62 12.24 -1.81
N LYS A 55 8.77 12.74 -1.35
CA LYS A 55 9.87 11.90 -0.83
C LYS A 55 9.47 11.12 0.42
N LEU A 56 8.80 11.77 1.37
CA LEU A 56 8.39 11.13 2.63
C LEU A 56 7.27 10.09 2.40
N THR A 57 6.38 10.34 1.46
CA THR A 57 5.25 9.45 1.14
C THR A 57 5.54 8.48 0.00
N SER A 58 6.81 8.35 -0.42
CA SER A 58 7.16 7.46 -1.53
C SER A 58 6.90 6.00 -1.17
N LEU A 59 6.38 5.25 -2.14
CA LEU A 59 6.13 3.81 -2.04
C LEU A 59 7.23 2.98 -2.73
N ASP A 60 8.41 3.56 -2.98
CA ASP A 60 9.54 2.85 -3.61
C ASP A 60 10.05 1.66 -2.78
N ALA A 61 9.79 1.68 -1.46
CA ALA A 61 10.14 0.60 -0.55
C ALA A 61 9.13 -0.57 -0.54
N VAL A 62 8.05 -0.49 -1.34
CA VAL A 62 7.08 -1.57 -1.47
C VAL A 62 7.75 -2.75 -2.16
N VAL A 63 7.79 -3.89 -1.47
CA VAL A 63 8.21 -5.17 -2.04
C VAL A 63 7.05 -5.72 -2.85
N SER A 64 7.36 -6.25 -4.03
CA SER A 64 6.39 -6.94 -4.90
C SER A 64 6.77 -8.41 -5.08
N ALA A 65 5.76 -9.27 -5.07
CA ALA A 65 5.87 -10.69 -5.41
C ALA A 65 4.93 -11.03 -6.59
N LYS A 66 4.95 -12.30 -7.01
CA LYS A 66 4.03 -12.80 -8.04
C LYS A 66 3.50 -14.17 -7.65
N TYR A 67 2.42 -14.16 -6.87
CA TYR A 67 1.64 -15.34 -6.52
C TYR A 67 0.41 -15.46 -7.43
N PRO A 68 0.13 -16.68 -7.95
CA PRO A 68 -1.14 -16.97 -8.60
C PRO A 68 -2.26 -17.01 -7.55
N GLY A 69 -3.44 -16.54 -7.94
CA GLY A 69 -4.66 -16.65 -7.15
C GLY A 69 -5.30 -18.04 -7.19
N SER A 70 -6.38 -18.21 -6.43
CA SER A 70 -7.29 -19.37 -6.42
C SER A 70 -6.64 -20.71 -6.05
N LEU A 71 -5.44 -20.70 -5.45
CA LEU A 71 -4.77 -21.89 -4.96
C LEU A 71 -5.20 -22.20 -3.52
N HIS A 72 -6.37 -22.84 -3.37
CA HIS A 72 -6.93 -23.15 -2.06
C HIS A 72 -6.38 -24.46 -1.48
N VAL A 73 -6.06 -24.45 -0.18
CA VAL A 73 -5.64 -25.61 0.61
C VAL A 73 -6.32 -25.60 2.00
N PRO A 74 -6.75 -26.76 2.53
CA PRO A 74 -7.43 -26.83 3.82
C PRO A 74 -6.48 -26.85 5.04
N THR A 75 -5.17 -26.80 4.80
CA THR A 75 -4.12 -27.00 5.81
C THR A 75 -3.16 -25.81 5.90
N LYS A 76 -2.31 -25.81 6.92
CA LYS A 76 -1.26 -24.79 7.10
C LYS A 76 -0.33 -24.70 5.90
N VAL A 77 0.04 -23.46 5.57
CA VAL A 77 0.97 -23.13 4.48
C VAL A 77 2.25 -22.55 5.07
N THR A 78 3.38 -23.03 4.58
CA THR A 78 4.69 -22.40 4.88
C THR A 78 4.92 -21.25 3.91
N TYR A 79 4.85 -20.03 4.41
CA TYR A 79 5.06 -18.82 3.61
C TYR A 79 6.51 -18.37 3.63
N LYS A 80 6.92 -17.70 2.56
CA LYS A 80 8.25 -17.11 2.42
C LYS A 80 8.38 -15.81 3.20
N GLU A 81 7.33 -14.99 3.22
CA GLU A 81 7.29 -13.71 3.90
C GLU A 81 6.53 -13.77 5.22
N THR A 82 6.84 -12.81 6.09
CA THR A 82 6.26 -12.68 7.43
C THR A 82 5.79 -11.24 7.64
N PRO A 83 4.48 -10.96 7.64
CA PRO A 83 3.36 -11.85 7.28
C PRO A 83 3.41 -12.25 5.79
N PRO A 84 2.63 -13.24 5.36
CA PRO A 84 2.46 -13.52 3.94
C PRO A 84 1.81 -12.34 3.20
N MET A 85 2.07 -12.25 1.89
CA MET A 85 1.45 -11.26 1.01
C MET A 85 0.74 -11.91 -0.20
N GLY A 86 0.49 -13.22 -0.16
CA GLY A 86 -0.12 -14.00 -1.24
C GLY A 86 0.32 -15.46 -1.21
N GLY A 87 -0.16 -16.24 -2.18
CA GLY A 87 0.18 -17.66 -2.34
C GLY A 87 -0.99 -18.58 -2.02
N GLU A 88 -0.69 -19.86 -1.79
CA GLU A 88 -1.68 -20.84 -1.34
C GLU A 88 -2.34 -20.39 -0.05
N HIS A 89 -3.64 -20.63 0.10
CA HIS A 89 -4.42 -20.11 1.23
C HIS A 89 -5.71 -20.90 1.45
N HIS A 90 -6.46 -20.60 2.51
CA HIS A 90 -7.62 -21.42 2.89
C HIS A 90 -8.84 -21.06 2.04
N GLU A 91 -9.74 -22.01 1.74
CA GLU A 91 -10.96 -21.76 0.95
C GLU A 91 -11.95 -20.78 1.62
N VAL A 92 -11.82 -20.58 2.93
CA VAL A 92 -12.62 -19.64 3.71
C VAL A 92 -11.77 -18.40 3.99
N TRP A 93 -12.30 -17.22 3.65
CA TRP A 93 -11.66 -15.94 3.95
C TRP A 93 -11.98 -15.44 5.35
N GLN A 94 -11.03 -14.72 5.95
CA GLN A 94 -11.26 -14.01 7.19
C GLN A 94 -12.25 -12.86 6.95
N ASN A 95 -13.20 -12.67 7.87
CA ASN A 95 -14.03 -11.48 7.85
C ASN A 95 -13.14 -10.24 8.02
N CYS A 96 -13.23 -9.27 7.11
CA CYS A 96 -12.55 -7.98 7.26
C CYS A 96 -12.97 -7.31 8.56
N GLY A 97 -11.99 -6.86 9.35
CA GLY A 97 -12.24 -6.32 10.68
C GLY A 97 -10.98 -6.18 11.52
N ILE A 98 -11.21 -5.79 12.77
CA ILE A 98 -10.17 -5.54 13.77
C ILE A 98 -10.17 -6.70 14.77
N TYR A 99 -8.99 -7.28 14.96
CA TYR A 99 -8.73 -8.40 15.86
C TYR A 99 -7.68 -8.01 16.89
N ASP A 100 -7.90 -8.39 18.14
CA ASP A 100 -6.99 -8.17 19.27
C ASP A 100 -6.01 -9.33 19.49
N ALA A 101 -6.18 -10.43 18.76
CA ALA A 101 -5.28 -11.58 18.73
C ALA A 101 -4.96 -11.99 17.27
N PRO A 102 -3.90 -12.82 17.07
CA PRO A 102 -3.51 -13.24 15.73
C PRO A 102 -4.61 -14.02 15.02
N ILE A 103 -4.74 -13.80 13.72
CA ILE A 103 -5.63 -14.55 12.81
C ILE A 103 -4.79 -15.46 11.92
N ASN A 104 -5.43 -16.50 11.35
CA ASN A 104 -4.71 -17.44 10.50
C ASN A 104 -4.22 -16.73 9.23
N ASN A 105 -2.95 -16.95 8.92
CA ASN A 105 -2.32 -16.48 7.67
C ASN A 105 -3.17 -16.85 6.45
N GLU A 106 -3.61 -18.10 6.38
CA GLU A 106 -4.31 -18.65 5.22
C GLU A 106 -5.69 -17.99 5.04
N ASN A 107 -6.40 -17.66 6.12
CA ASN A 107 -7.68 -16.96 6.00
C ASN A 107 -7.49 -15.48 5.62
N ALA A 108 -6.45 -14.83 6.17
CA ALA A 108 -6.12 -13.44 5.86
C ALA A 108 -5.63 -13.27 4.42
N VAL A 109 -4.87 -14.24 3.89
CA VAL A 109 -4.39 -14.24 2.50
C VAL A 109 -5.55 -14.34 1.52
N HIS A 110 -6.57 -15.14 1.80
CA HIS A 110 -7.80 -15.17 1.00
C HIS A 110 -8.49 -13.79 1.01
N SER A 111 -8.66 -13.15 2.16
CA SER A 111 -9.23 -11.80 2.20
C SER A 111 -8.42 -10.80 1.36
N MET A 112 -7.09 -10.94 1.32
CA MET A 112 -6.23 -10.14 0.43
C MET A 112 -6.42 -10.49 -1.06
N GLU A 113 -6.73 -11.74 -1.41
CA GLU A 113 -7.12 -12.14 -2.77
C GLU A 113 -8.40 -11.43 -3.23
N HIS A 114 -9.32 -11.15 -2.30
CA HIS A 114 -10.52 -10.34 -2.55
C HIS A 114 -10.23 -8.82 -2.59
N GLY A 115 -8.99 -8.42 -2.28
CA GLY A 115 -8.49 -7.05 -2.34
C GLY A 115 -8.49 -6.33 -0.99
N ALA A 116 -8.49 -7.07 0.11
CA ALA A 116 -8.22 -6.51 1.43
C ALA A 116 -6.78 -6.04 1.59
N VAL A 117 -6.59 -5.09 2.51
CA VAL A 117 -5.29 -4.75 3.06
C VAL A 117 -5.21 -5.26 4.50
N TRP A 118 -4.18 -6.03 4.80
CA TRP A 118 -3.90 -6.51 6.15
C TRP A 118 -2.80 -5.67 6.80
N ILE A 119 -3.19 -4.95 7.85
CA ILE A 119 -2.28 -4.26 8.75
C ILE A 119 -1.93 -5.22 9.89
N THR A 120 -0.64 -5.54 10.02
CA THR A 120 -0.12 -6.34 11.13
C THR A 120 0.79 -5.48 11.99
N TYR A 121 0.77 -5.71 13.30
CA TYR A 121 1.63 -4.99 14.24
C TYR A 121 2.32 -5.92 15.24
N GLN A 122 3.49 -5.52 15.74
CA GLN A 122 4.20 -6.28 16.76
C GLN A 122 3.40 -6.33 18.06
N PRO A 123 3.32 -7.50 18.73
CA PRO A 123 2.83 -7.59 20.10
C PRO A 123 3.63 -6.64 20.99
N GLY A 124 2.94 -5.77 21.74
CA GLY A 124 3.57 -4.75 22.59
C GLY A 124 3.75 -3.38 21.94
N LEU A 125 3.24 -3.16 20.72
CA LEU A 125 3.14 -1.81 20.16
C LEU A 125 2.34 -0.90 21.14
N PRO A 126 2.75 0.36 21.37
CA PRO A 126 2.05 1.27 22.28
C PRO A 126 0.57 1.40 21.93
N LYS A 127 -0.29 1.48 22.95
CA LYS A 127 -1.75 1.51 22.78
C LYS A 127 -2.20 2.63 21.85
N GLU A 128 -1.58 3.80 21.96
CA GLU A 128 -1.89 4.98 21.14
C GLU A 128 -1.66 4.69 19.66
N GLN A 129 -0.58 3.97 19.33
CA GLN A 129 -0.32 3.56 17.95
C GLN A 129 -1.30 2.51 17.46
N VAL A 130 -1.64 1.53 18.30
CA VAL A 130 -2.67 0.52 17.95
C VAL A 130 -4.01 1.20 17.69
N ASP A 131 -4.39 2.19 18.51
CA ASP A 131 -5.62 2.94 18.33
C ASP A 131 -5.60 3.75 17.02
N THR A 132 -4.46 4.34 16.63
CA THR A 132 -4.28 4.94 15.29
C THR A 132 -4.44 3.92 14.17
N LEU A 133 -3.89 2.71 14.30
CA LEU A 133 -4.08 1.65 13.28
C LEU A 133 -5.54 1.24 13.14
N LYS A 134 -6.30 1.22 14.25
CA LYS A 134 -7.73 0.91 14.24
C LYS A 134 -8.52 1.92 13.40
N GLU A 135 -8.16 3.20 13.44
CA GLU A 135 -8.81 4.23 12.61
C GLU A 135 -8.68 3.93 11.12
N PHE A 136 -7.51 3.49 10.66
CA PHE A 136 -7.31 3.05 9.28
C PHE A 136 -8.08 1.77 8.96
N ALA A 137 -8.12 0.83 9.90
CA ALA A 137 -8.74 -0.48 9.75
C ALA A 137 -10.26 -0.48 9.89
N SER A 138 -10.89 0.62 10.31
CA SER A 138 -12.35 0.76 10.40
C SER A 138 -13.05 0.89 9.03
N SER A 139 -12.31 0.97 7.93
CA SER A 139 -12.88 1.01 6.59
C SER A 139 -13.07 -0.40 6.00
N ASP A 140 -13.96 -0.54 5.01
CA ASP A 140 -14.14 -1.81 4.29
C ASP A 140 -12.83 -2.30 3.66
N TYR A 141 -12.72 -3.61 3.47
CA TYR A 141 -11.53 -4.26 2.90
C TYR A 141 -10.25 -4.06 3.73
N MET A 142 -10.39 -4.01 5.06
CA MET A 142 -9.28 -3.90 5.98
C MET A 142 -9.28 -5.05 6.99
N LEU A 143 -8.08 -5.54 7.27
CA LEU A 143 -7.79 -6.45 8.38
C LEU A 143 -6.77 -5.78 9.31
N LEU A 144 -6.94 -5.92 10.62
CA LEU A 144 -5.96 -5.51 11.61
C LEU A 144 -5.79 -6.61 12.65
N SER A 145 -4.56 -7.05 12.91
CA SER A 145 -4.26 -8.00 13.99
C SER A 145 -2.81 -7.90 14.47
N PRO A 146 -2.53 -8.28 15.73
CA PRO A 146 -1.15 -8.46 16.17
C PRO A 146 -0.53 -9.68 15.48
N TYR A 147 0.79 -9.63 15.26
CA TYR A 147 1.53 -10.69 14.57
C TYR A 147 2.84 -11.02 15.30
N PRO A 148 2.92 -12.16 16.01
CA PRO A 148 4.15 -12.57 16.69
C PRO A 148 5.32 -12.75 15.72
N GLY A 149 6.51 -12.26 16.08
CA GLY A 149 7.70 -12.37 15.22
C GLY A 149 7.74 -11.41 14.03
N LEU A 150 6.90 -10.38 14.00
CA LEU A 150 6.84 -9.41 12.91
C LEU A 150 8.18 -8.65 12.75
N PRO A 151 8.73 -8.51 11.52
CA PRO A 151 10.08 -7.98 11.30
C PRO A 151 10.21 -6.44 11.42
N SER A 152 9.09 -5.73 11.56
CA SER A 152 9.02 -4.29 11.83
C SER A 152 7.84 -4.01 12.75
N LYS A 153 7.76 -2.80 13.33
CA LYS A 153 6.67 -2.43 14.26
C LYS A 153 5.29 -2.60 13.63
N VAL A 154 5.17 -2.21 12.36
CA VAL A 154 3.97 -2.41 11.54
C VAL A 154 4.40 -2.95 10.17
N VAL A 155 3.65 -3.91 9.63
CA VAL A 155 3.74 -4.33 8.23
C VAL A 155 2.36 -4.26 7.63
N VAL A 156 2.25 -3.63 6.45
CA VAL A 156 1.02 -3.57 5.68
C VAL A 156 1.17 -4.41 4.42
N SER A 157 0.19 -5.28 4.19
CA SER A 157 0.17 -6.23 3.07
C SER A 157 -1.13 -6.16 2.30
N SER A 158 -1.02 -6.32 0.98
CA SER A 158 -2.12 -6.66 0.09
C SER A 158 -1.64 -7.78 -0.82
N TRP A 159 -2.50 -8.32 -1.69
CA TRP A 159 -2.05 -9.33 -2.65
C TRP A 159 -0.82 -8.86 -3.44
N ASN A 160 0.25 -9.65 -3.40
CA ASN A 160 1.55 -9.40 -4.03
C ASN A 160 2.31 -8.14 -3.60
N LYS A 161 1.86 -7.37 -2.59
CA LYS A 161 2.52 -6.14 -2.15
C LYS A 161 2.69 -6.10 -0.65
N GLN A 162 3.85 -5.65 -0.20
CA GLN A 162 4.12 -5.49 1.22
C GLN A 162 5.02 -4.29 1.48
N LEU A 163 4.74 -3.59 2.57
CA LEU A 163 5.56 -2.48 3.05
C LEU A 163 5.78 -2.60 4.56
N ARG A 164 7.05 -2.52 4.95
CA ARG A 164 7.46 -2.42 6.35
C ARG A 164 7.47 -0.95 6.77
N LEU A 165 6.90 -0.68 7.95
CA LEU A 165 6.70 0.66 8.48
C LEU A 165 7.29 0.77 9.89
N ASP A 166 7.72 1.99 10.23
CA ASP A 166 8.38 2.28 11.52
C ASP A 166 7.39 2.57 12.65
N GLY A 167 6.09 2.56 12.36
CA GLY A 167 5.01 2.87 13.32
C GLY A 167 3.68 3.14 12.63
N ALA A 168 2.66 3.44 13.43
CA ALA A 168 1.31 3.78 12.96
C ALA A 168 1.22 5.17 12.32
N ASP A 169 2.17 6.06 12.65
CA ASP A 169 2.27 7.44 12.16
C ASP A 169 3.05 7.56 10.84
N ASP A 170 3.50 6.44 10.27
CA ASP A 170 4.25 6.43 9.03
C ASP A 170 3.41 7.00 7.87
N PRO A 171 3.84 8.10 7.22
CA PRO A 171 3.05 8.79 6.21
C PRO A 171 2.82 7.95 4.94
N ARG A 172 3.52 6.82 4.79
CA ARG A 172 3.34 5.87 3.69
C ARG A 172 2.15 4.93 3.90
N LEU A 173 1.72 4.70 5.15
CA LEU A 173 0.58 3.81 5.45
C LEU A 173 -0.70 4.22 4.69
N PRO A 174 -1.21 5.46 4.80
CA PRO A 174 -2.41 5.86 4.05
C PRO A 174 -2.21 5.80 2.52
N LYS A 175 -0.99 6.01 2.02
CA LYS A 175 -0.69 5.89 0.59
C LYS A 175 -0.72 4.45 0.10
N PHE A 176 -0.20 3.52 0.90
CA PHE A 176 -0.26 2.10 0.61
C PHE A 176 -1.71 1.64 0.54
N ILE A 177 -2.52 1.95 1.56
CA ILE A 177 -3.94 1.60 1.62
C ILE A 177 -4.66 2.18 0.40
N GLN A 178 -4.49 3.47 0.11
CA GLN A 178 -5.12 4.12 -1.04
C GLN A 178 -4.77 3.46 -2.38
N LYS A 179 -3.53 2.98 -2.53
CA LYS A 179 -3.05 2.43 -3.80
C LYS A 179 -3.44 0.97 -4.00
N PHE A 180 -3.43 0.17 -2.94
CA PHE A 180 -3.48 -1.28 -3.05
C PHE A 180 -4.73 -1.93 -2.48
N LYS A 181 -5.51 -1.22 -1.63
CA LYS A 181 -6.84 -1.68 -1.26
C LYS A 181 -7.72 -1.68 -2.50
N GLN A 182 -8.34 -2.83 -2.81
CA GLN A 182 -9.10 -3.00 -4.06
C GLN A 182 -8.28 -2.58 -5.30
N GLY A 183 -6.97 -2.86 -5.29
CA GLY A 183 -6.08 -2.53 -6.40
C GLY A 183 -6.30 -3.46 -7.61
N PRO A 184 -5.97 -3.03 -8.84
CA PRO A 184 -6.21 -3.80 -10.07
C PRO A 184 -5.36 -5.08 -10.19
N GLU A 185 -4.33 -5.25 -9.35
CA GLU A 185 -3.50 -6.48 -9.30
C GLU A 185 -4.10 -7.55 -8.36
N THR A 186 -5.26 -7.28 -7.78
CA THR A 186 -6.03 -8.22 -6.95
C THR A 186 -6.67 -9.30 -7.83
N PRO A 187 -6.47 -10.61 -7.56
CA PRO A 187 -6.99 -11.67 -8.40
C PRO A 187 -8.53 -11.70 -8.46
N GLU A 188 -9.20 -11.54 -7.32
CA GLU A 188 -10.66 -11.57 -7.20
C GLU A 188 -11.19 -10.20 -6.75
N LEU A 189 -10.81 -9.17 -7.51
CA LEU A 189 -11.16 -7.78 -7.20
C LEU A 189 -12.66 -7.59 -6.96
N GLY A 190 -13.00 -7.12 -5.75
CA GLY A 190 -14.37 -6.78 -5.36
C GLY A 190 -15.20 -7.95 -4.81
N ALA A 191 -14.60 -9.15 -4.68
CA ALA A 191 -15.23 -10.24 -3.96
C ALA A 191 -15.45 -9.89 -2.49
N SER A 192 -16.45 -10.49 -1.84
CA SER A 192 -16.85 -10.11 -0.47
C SER A 192 -15.69 -10.25 0.50
N CYS A 193 -15.40 -9.20 1.28
CA CYS A 193 -14.54 -9.34 2.46
C CYS A 193 -15.32 -9.63 3.75
N THR A 194 -16.65 -9.69 3.69
CA THR A 194 -17.49 -10.09 4.84
C THR A 194 -17.67 -11.60 4.83
N SER A 195 -17.47 -12.26 5.98
CA SER A 195 -17.75 -13.69 6.19
C SER A 195 -18.19 -13.98 7.62
N ASP A 196 -18.63 -15.21 7.87
CA ASP A 196 -18.94 -15.71 9.21
C ASP A 196 -17.67 -16.05 10.03
N LEU A 197 -16.48 -16.09 9.39
CA LEU A 197 -15.23 -16.42 10.06
C LEU A 197 -14.65 -15.19 10.78
N THR A 198 -15.00 -15.05 12.05
CA THR A 198 -14.55 -13.98 12.96
C THR A 198 -13.62 -14.48 14.06
N THR A 199 -13.27 -15.76 14.06
CA THR A 199 -12.40 -16.37 15.07
C THR A 199 -10.92 -16.09 14.81
N THR A 200 -10.13 -16.14 15.88
CA THR A 200 -8.67 -15.98 15.89
C THR A 200 -7.99 -17.34 15.67
N THR A 201 -6.67 -17.34 15.43
CA THR A 201 -5.88 -18.58 15.27
C THR A 201 -5.99 -19.51 16.47
N ALA A 202 -6.09 -18.95 17.68
CA ALA A 202 -6.19 -19.74 18.90
C ALA A 202 -7.56 -20.43 19.05
N GLU A 203 -8.63 -19.76 18.59
CA GLU A 203 -10.00 -20.26 18.67
C GLU A 203 -10.32 -21.28 17.58
N ASN A 204 -9.76 -21.08 16.37
CA ASN A 204 -9.97 -21.96 15.23
C ASN A 204 -8.65 -22.18 14.46
N PRO A 205 -7.76 -23.05 14.97
CA PRO A 205 -6.49 -23.33 14.31
C PRO A 205 -6.71 -24.17 13.04
N ILE A 206 -6.09 -23.74 11.94
CA ILE A 206 -6.02 -24.56 10.72
C ILE A 206 -5.10 -25.76 10.97
N PRO A 207 -5.49 -26.99 10.56
CA PRO A 207 -4.69 -28.19 10.78
C PRO A 207 -3.38 -28.15 9.98
N GLU A 208 -2.34 -28.76 10.56
CA GLU A 208 -1.07 -28.99 9.84
C GLU A 208 -1.30 -29.92 8.64
N ALA A 209 -0.53 -29.72 7.58
CA ALA A 209 -0.50 -30.67 6.47
C ALA A 209 -0.04 -32.04 6.99
N SER A 210 -0.81 -33.09 6.72
CA SER A 210 -0.38 -34.45 7.07
C SER A 210 0.94 -34.74 6.36
N PRO A 211 1.95 -35.32 7.05
CA PRO A 211 3.18 -35.70 6.38
C PRO A 211 2.82 -36.68 5.27
N THR A 212 3.14 -36.32 4.02
CA THR A 212 3.05 -37.26 2.90
C THR A 212 3.81 -38.53 3.30
N PRO A 213 3.20 -39.73 3.27
CA PRO A 213 3.92 -40.94 3.56
C PRO A 213 5.07 -41.06 2.56
N THR A 214 6.28 -40.83 3.05
CA THR A 214 7.50 -41.05 2.28
C THR A 214 7.64 -42.56 2.13
N GLY A 215 7.33 -43.07 0.94
CA GLY A 215 7.60 -44.44 0.55
C GLY A 215 6.42 -45.39 0.67
N SER A 216 5.65 -45.51 -0.41
CA SER A 216 5.18 -46.82 -0.83
C SER A 216 6.04 -47.20 -2.04
N PRO A 217 6.87 -48.26 -1.98
CA PRO A 217 7.56 -48.72 -3.18
C PRO A 217 6.51 -49.16 -4.20
N ALA A 218 6.70 -48.74 -5.45
CA ALA A 218 5.88 -49.20 -6.57
C ALA A 218 5.76 -50.74 -6.53
N PRO A 219 4.58 -51.32 -6.80
CA PRO A 219 4.48 -52.76 -6.96
C PRO A 219 5.38 -53.17 -8.13
N SER A 220 6.42 -53.93 -7.80
CA SER A 220 7.29 -54.59 -8.78
C SER A 220 6.41 -55.38 -9.73
N GLY A 221 6.39 -54.98 -10.99
CA GLY A 221 5.68 -55.70 -12.04
C GLY A 221 6.21 -57.13 -12.14
N SER A 222 5.31 -58.11 -12.02
CA SER A 222 5.56 -59.46 -12.48
C SER A 222 5.59 -59.46 -14.01
N PRO A 223 6.56 -60.11 -14.67
CA PRO A 223 6.55 -60.22 -16.13
C PRO A 223 5.48 -61.24 -16.54
N THR A 224 4.49 -60.79 -17.31
CA THR A 224 3.56 -61.66 -18.02
C THR A 224 4.31 -62.34 -19.16
N THR A 225 4.44 -63.66 -19.09
CA THR A 225 5.02 -64.51 -20.13
C THR A 225 4.10 -64.54 -21.36
N GLU A 226 4.64 -64.18 -22.51
CA GLU A 226 4.08 -64.34 -23.85
C GLU A 226 4.00 -65.84 -24.21
N PRO A 227 2.92 -66.37 -24.82
CA PRO A 227 2.94 -67.70 -25.38
C PRO A 227 3.45 -67.70 -26.83
N GLU A 228 4.47 -68.53 -27.01
CA GLU A 228 5.19 -68.88 -28.23
C GLU A 228 4.25 -69.43 -29.33
N ALA A 229 4.43 -68.93 -30.55
CA ALA A 229 3.75 -69.37 -31.75
C ALA A 229 4.20 -70.78 -32.16
N SER A 230 3.23 -71.61 -32.55
CA SER A 230 3.48 -72.94 -33.12
C SER A 230 3.09 -72.96 -34.61
N PRO A 231 3.88 -73.60 -35.49
CA PRO A 231 3.78 -73.42 -36.95
C PRO A 231 2.75 -74.34 -37.62
N SER A 232 2.23 -73.85 -38.75
CA SER A 232 1.40 -74.55 -39.72
C SER A 232 2.04 -75.84 -40.28
N PRO A 233 1.25 -76.86 -40.62
CA PRO A 233 1.64 -77.86 -41.60
C PRO A 233 0.94 -77.67 -42.95
N THR A 234 1.74 -77.77 -44.00
CA THR A 234 1.35 -77.89 -45.40
C THR A 234 0.95 -79.34 -45.70
N SER A 235 -0.21 -79.56 -46.31
CA SER A 235 -0.49 -80.54 -47.39
C SER A 235 -1.92 -80.36 -47.88
#